data_AF-A0A2D7LXM4-F1
#
_entry.id   AF-A0A2D7LXM4-F1
#
_cell.length_a   1.000
_cell.length_b   1.000
_cell.length_c   1.000
_cell.angle_alpha   90.00
_cell.angle_beta   90.00
_cell.angle_gamma   90.00
#
_symmetry.space_group_name_H-M   'P 1'
#
loop_
_entity.id
_entity.type
_entity.pdbx_description
1 polymer ?
#
loop_
_entity_poly.entity_id
_entity_poly.type
_entity_poly.pdbx_seq_one_letter_code
_entity_poly.pdbx_strand_id
1 'polypeptide(L)'
;MRYVVNLVAALGLFYSGFVHTFWGNDPYLGWAITIIAAFIMAEPLLAVMDRIGLTGRRRRWAVISTLLLVSWVSLGVGELPEKTEMMLDNLPMPKITGV
;
A
#
# COMPACT_ATOMS: atom_id res chain seq x y z
N MET A 1 2.06 -22.56 15.85
CA MET A 1 3.02 -21.52 16.28
C MET A 1 3.85 -20.91 15.15
N ARG A 2 4.58 -21.69 14.33
CA ARG A 2 5.59 -21.16 13.37
C ARG A 2 5.06 -20.10 12.39
N TYR A 3 3.85 -20.28 11.85
CA TYR A 3 3.23 -19.32 10.93
C TYR A 3 2.86 -17.98 11.58
N VAL A 4 2.47 -17.99 12.86
CA VAL A 4 2.07 -16.77 13.57
C VAL A 4 3.29 -15.92 13.90
N VAL A 5 4.38 -16.54 14.34
CA VAL A 5 5.65 -15.85 14.61
C VAL A 5 6.20 -15.22 13.34
N ASN A 6 6.22 -15.96 12.23
CA ASN A 6 6.66 -15.43 10.94
C ASN A 6 5.77 -14.29 10.45
N LEU A 7 4.46 -14.39 10.65
CA LEU A 7 3.52 -13.35 10.22
C LEU A 7 3.70 -12.06 11.03
N VAL A 8 3.87 -12.15 12.36
CA VAL A 8 4.12 -10.98 13.21
C VAL A 8 5.47 -10.33 12.89
N ALA A 9 6.53 -11.12 12.72
CA ALA A 9 7.84 -10.61 12.35
C ALA A 9 7.82 -9.94 10.96
N ALA A 10 7.15 -10.54 9.98
CA ALA A 10 7.03 -10.00 8.65
C ALA A 10 6.16 -8.72 8.61
N LEU A 11 5.12 -8.62 9.46
CA LEU A 11 4.34 -7.40 9.63
C LEU A 11 5.20 -6.24 10.16
N GLY A 12 6.06 -6.52 11.15
CA GLY A 12 7.01 -5.55 11.67
C GLY A 12 8.01 -5.08 10.61
N LEU A 13 8.56 -6.01 9.83
CA LEU A 13 9.47 -5.69 8.73
C LEU A 13 8.77 -4.92 7.60
N PHE A 14 7.53 -5.26 7.27
CA PHE A 14 6.73 -4.55 6.27
C PHE A 14 6.50 -3.10 6.68
N TYR A 15 6.09 -2.87 7.93
CA TYR A 15 5.91 -1.51 8.46
C TYR A 15 7.22 -0.73 8.50
N SER A 16 8.31 -1.36 8.96
CA SER A 16 9.65 -0.78 8.95
C SER A 16 10.08 -0.35 7.55
N GLY A 17 9.92 -1.22 6.55
CA GLY A 17 10.26 -0.91 5.17
C GLY A 17 9.44 0.25 4.61
N PHE A 18 8.13 0.25 4.88
CA PHE A 18 7.22 1.32 4.46
C PHE A 18 7.63 2.67 5.05
N VAL A 19 7.85 2.74 6.37
CA VAL A 19 8.31 3.97 7.04
C VAL A 19 9.63 4.42 6.44
N HIS A 20 10.58 3.50 6.23
CA HIS A 20 11.89 3.82 5.65
C HIS A 20 11.79 4.43 4.24
N THR A 21 10.81 4.00 3.43
CA THR A 21 10.55 4.56 2.09
C THR A 21 10.01 5.98 2.13
N PHE A 22 9.15 6.32 3.09
CA PHE A 22 8.40 7.59 3.09
C PHE A 22 8.87 8.61 4.14
N TRP A 23 9.73 8.23 5.09
CA TRP A 23 10.33 9.12 6.10
C TRP A 23 11.76 9.58 5.77
N GLY A 24 12.11 9.63 4.48
CA GLY A 24 13.29 10.36 4.02
C GLY A 24 14.64 9.68 4.30
N ASN A 25 14.65 8.37 4.55
CA ASN A 25 15.91 7.60 4.60
C ASN A 25 16.27 7.10 3.18
N ASP A 26 16.67 5.85 2.98
CA ASP A 26 16.86 5.28 1.64
C ASP A 26 15.56 4.65 1.10
N PRO A 27 14.96 5.21 0.03
CA PRO A 27 13.71 4.68 -0.53
C PRO A 27 13.86 3.31 -1.17
N TYR A 28 14.99 3.04 -1.84
CA TYR A 28 15.23 1.77 -2.53
C TYR A 28 15.41 0.63 -1.53
N LEU A 29 16.13 0.88 -0.44
CA LEU A 29 16.25 -0.07 0.66
C LEU A 29 14.90 -0.32 1.35
N GLY A 30 14.12 0.75 1.59
CA GLY A 30 12.78 0.64 2.16
C GLY A 30 11.85 -0.20 1.29
N TRP A 31 11.88 -0.01 -0.03
CA TRP A 31 11.13 -0.83 -0.99
C TRP A 31 11.58 -2.30 -0.96
N ALA A 32 12.89 -2.56 -0.94
CA ALA A 32 13.42 -3.91 -0.88
C ALA A 32 12.94 -4.65 0.39
N ILE A 33 13.03 -4.00 1.55
CA ILE A 33 12.56 -4.57 2.84
C ILE A 33 11.05 -4.84 2.79
N THR A 34 10.26 -3.90 2.27
CA THR A 34 8.81 -4.01 2.17
C THR A 34 8.39 -5.18 1.27
N ILE A 35 9.04 -5.32 0.10
CA ILE A 35 8.76 -6.39 -0.85
C ILE A 35 9.13 -7.75 -0.27
N ILE A 36 10.31 -7.88 0.33
CA ILE A 36 10.75 -9.14 0.97
C ILE A 36 9.78 -9.54 2.09
N ALA A 37 9.38 -8.58 2.93
CA ALA A 37 8.41 -8.81 3.99
C ALA A 37 7.04 -9.25 3.44
N ALA A 38 6.57 -8.65 2.35
CA ALA A 38 5.32 -9.04 1.69
C ALA A 38 5.37 -10.47 1.16
N PHE A 39 6.50 -10.91 0.57
CA PHE A 39 6.68 -12.30 0.13
C PHE A 39 6.65 -13.29 1.30
N ILE A 40 7.28 -12.95 2.43
CA ILE A 40 7.25 -13.79 3.63
C ILE A 40 5.84 -13.86 4.23
N MET A 41 5.04 -12.78 4.11
CA MET A 41 3.63 -12.77 4.53
C MET A 41 2.70 -13.54 3.58
N ALA A 42 3.08 -13.77 2.32
CA ALA A 42 2.20 -14.35 1.32
C ALA A 42 1.73 -15.77 1.69
N GLU A 43 2.63 -16.68 2.07
CA GLU A 43 2.27 -18.04 2.48
C GLU A 43 1.29 -18.11 3.67
N PRO A 44 1.58 -17.48 4.84
CA PRO A 44 0.65 -17.53 5.97
C PRO A 44 -0.67 -16.81 5.66
N LEU A 45 -0.66 -15.75 4.85
CA LEU A 45 -1.88 -15.06 4.43
C LEU A 45 -2.77 -15.99 3.59
N LEU A 46 -2.18 -16.71 2.63
CA LEU A 46 -2.91 -17.68 1.81
C LEU A 46 -3.47 -18.84 2.64
N ALA A 47 -2.69 -19.36 3.59
CA ALA A 47 -3.14 -20.41 4.50
C ALA A 47 -4.29 -19.95 5.41
N VAL A 48 -4.26 -18.69 5.86
CA VAL A 48 -5.37 -18.09 6.62
C VAL A 48 -6.59 -17.93 5.73
N MET A 49 -6.45 -17.40 4.52
CA MET A 49 -7.56 -17.22 3.56
C MET A 49 -8.27 -18.53 3.21
N ASP A 50 -7.52 -19.63 3.02
CA ASP A 50 -8.09 -20.96 2.78
C ASP A 50 -8.88 -21.46 4.01
N ARG A 51 -8.43 -21.15 5.24
CA ARG A 51 -9.18 -21.47 6.47
C ARG A 51 -10.49 -20.70 6.61
N ILE A 52 -10.57 -19.47 6.09
CA ILE A 52 -11.82 -18.68 6.11
C ILE A 52 -12.79 -19.08 4.98
N GLY A 53 -12.44 -20.10 4.18
CA GLY A 53 -13.28 -20.54 3.07
C GLY A 53 -13.37 -19.52 1.93
N LEU A 54 -12.37 -18.64 1.79
CA LEU A 54 -12.24 -17.73 0.63
C LEU A 54 -11.72 -18.51 -0.58
N THR A 55 -12.47 -19.51 -1.06
CA THR A 55 -12.09 -20.30 -2.22
C THR A 55 -12.51 -19.65 -3.55
N GLY A 56 -11.61 -19.74 -4.53
CA GLY A 56 -11.84 -19.46 -5.95
C GLY A 56 -12.29 -18.02 -6.27
N ARG A 57 -13.60 -17.85 -6.47
CA ARG A 57 -14.18 -16.61 -7.04
C ARG A 57 -14.07 -15.43 -6.06
N ARG A 58 -14.29 -15.66 -4.76
CA ARG A 58 -14.20 -14.60 -3.73
C ARG A 58 -12.76 -14.12 -3.53
N ARG A 59 -11.79 -15.04 -3.53
CA ARG A 59 -10.36 -14.68 -3.48
C ARG A 59 -9.93 -13.86 -4.69
N ARG A 60 -10.37 -14.24 -5.89
CA ARG A 60 -10.08 -13.47 -7.11
C ARG A 60 -10.67 -12.06 -7.05
N TRP A 61 -11.92 -11.93 -6.61
CA TRP A 61 -12.54 -10.61 -6.40
C TRP A 61 -11.87 -9.79 -5.31
N ALA A 62 -11.44 -10.41 -4.21
CA ALA A 62 -10.72 -9.71 -3.14
C ALA A 62 -9.39 -9.13 -3.63
N VAL A 63 -8.62 -9.90 -4.41
CA VAL A 63 -7.37 -9.44 -5.03
C VAL A 63 -7.63 -8.30 -6.02
N ILE A 64 -8.60 -8.45 -6.92
CA ILE A 64 -8.95 -7.39 -7.89
C ILE A 64 -9.40 -6.12 -7.17
N SER A 65 -10.24 -6.24 -6.16
CA SER A 65 -10.74 -5.09 -5.38
C SER A 65 -9.61 -4.39 -4.64
N THR A 66 -8.69 -5.16 -4.03
CA THR A 66 -7.50 -4.61 -3.38
C THR A 66 -6.62 -3.86 -4.38
N LEU A 67 -6.40 -4.44 -5.56
CA LEU A 67 -5.56 -3.84 -6.60
C LEU A 67 -6.19 -2.55 -7.15
N LEU A 68 -7.51 -2.52 -7.35
CA LEU A 68 -8.25 -1.32 -7.75
C LEU A 68 -8.19 -0.23 -6.67
N LEU A 69 -8.36 -0.61 -5.40
CA LEU A 69 -8.35 0.33 -4.28
C LEU A 69 -6.95 0.93 -4.07
N VAL A 70 -5.91 0.10 -4.11
CA VAL A 70 -4.52 0.56 -4.04
C VAL A 70 -4.19 1.46 -5.24
N SER A 71 -4.61 1.09 -6.45
CA SER A 71 -4.43 1.93 -7.64
C SER A 71 -5.15 3.27 -7.51
N TRP A 72 -6.39 3.27 -7.04
CA TRP A 72 -7.19 4.49 -6.81
C TRP A 72 -6.53 5.43 -5.80
N VAL A 73 -6.07 4.89 -4.66
CA VAL A 73 -5.35 5.65 -3.64
C VAL A 73 -4.02 6.16 -4.16
N SER A 74 -3.25 5.33 -4.87
CA SER A 74 -1.95 5.72 -5.45
C SER A 74 -2.07 6.77 -6.54
N LEU A 75 -3.18 6.79 -7.29
CA LEU A 75 -3.46 7.83 -8.28
C LEU A 75 -3.85 9.17 -7.63
N GLY A 76 -4.01 9.22 -6.30
CA GLY A 76 -4.37 10.43 -5.57
C GLY A 76 -5.75 10.96 -5.94
N VAL A 77 -6.65 10.09 -6.44
CA VAL A 77 -7.97 10.50 -6.96
C VAL A 77 -8.82 11.19 -5.89
N GLY A 78 -8.63 10.81 -4.62
CA GLY A 78 -9.29 11.48 -3.49
C GLY A 78 -8.87 12.94 -3.29
N GLU A 79 -7.65 13.30 -3.69
CA GLU A 79 -7.10 14.67 -3.57
C GLU A 79 -7.26 15.47 -4.88
N LEU A 80 -7.75 14.86 -5.97
CA LEU A 80 -7.97 15.54 -7.24
C LEU A 80 -8.96 16.72 -7.14
N PRO A 81 -10.08 16.63 -6.41
CA PRO A 81 -11.02 17.76 -6.30
C PRO A 81 -10.35 18.98 -5.66
N GLU A 82 -9.63 18.78 -4.55
CA GLU A 82 -8.91 19.84 -3.83
C GLU A 82 -7.79 20.46 -4.69
N LYS A 83 -7.02 19.62 -5.41
CA LYS A 83 -6.01 20.09 -6.36
C LYS A 83 -6.61 20.85 -7.54
N THR A 84 -7.79 20.44 -8.02
CA THR A 84 -8.47 21.11 -9.13
C THR A 84 -9.05 22.46 -8.69
N GLU A 85 -9.62 22.52 -7.48
CA GLU A 85 -10.11 23.76 -6.88
C GLU A 85 -8.96 24.76 -6.66
N MET A 86 -7.82 24.31 -6.12
CA MET A 86 -6.61 25.13 -5.99
C MET A 86 -6.08 25.64 -7.34
N MET A 87 -6.20 24.85 -8.41
CA MET A 87 -5.83 25.29 -9.76
C MET A 87 -6.81 26.33 -10.30
N LEU A 88 -8.12 26.13 -10.11
CA LEU A 88 -9.16 27.06 -10.57
C LEU A 88 -9.08 28.41 -9.85
N ASP A 89 -8.81 28.41 -8.55
CA ASP A 89 -8.73 29.62 -7.73
C ASP A 89 -7.49 30.49 -8.03
N ASN A 90 -6.44 29.90 -8.61
CA ASN A 90 -5.19 30.60 -8.91
C ASN A 90 -4.91 30.73 -10.42
N LEU A 91 -5.90 30.53 -11.28
CA LEU A 91 -5.76 30.86 -12.71
C LEU A 91 -5.60 32.39 -12.89
N PRO A 92 -4.68 32.85 -13.75
CA PRO A 92 -3.88 32.10 -14.73
C PRO A 92 -2.50 31.62 -14.24
N MET A 93 -2.08 31.94 -13.01
CA MET A 93 -0.75 31.59 -12.49
C MET A 93 -0.84 30.87 -11.14
N PRO A 94 -0.93 29.52 -11.14
CA PRO A 94 -1.03 28.75 -9.90
C PRO A 94 0.21 28.95 -9.03
N LYS A 95 0.00 29.25 -7.74
CA LYS A 95 1.08 29.35 -6.74
C LYS A 95 1.60 27.97 -6.38
N ILE A 96 2.48 27.42 -7.22
CA ILE A 96 3.05 26.08 -7.05
C ILE A 96 4.06 26.01 -5.89
N THR A 97 4.59 27.15 -5.42
CA THR A 97 5.69 27.22 -4.46
C THR A 97 5.31 27.59 -3.03
N GLY A 98 4.02 27.82 -2.72
CA GLY A 98 3.60 28.17 -1.35
C GLY A 98 4.16 29.50 -0.81
N VAL A 99 4.69 30.35 -1.69
CA VAL A 99 5.09 31.75 -1.48
C VAL A 99 4.45 32.59 -2.58
#